data_AF-A0A9E2JFM7-F1
#
_entry.id   AF-A0A9E2JFM7-F1
#
_cell.length_a   1.000
_cell.length_b   1.000
_cell.length_c   1.000
_cell.angle_alpha   90.00
_cell.angle_beta   90.00
_cell.angle_gamma   90.00
#
_symmetry.space_group_name_H-M   'P 1'
#
loop_
_entity.id
_entity.type
_entity.pdbx_description
1 polymer ?
#
loop_
_entity_poly.entity_id
_entity_poly.type
_entity_poly.pdbx_seq_one_letter_code
_entity_poly.pdbx_strand_id
1 'polypeptide(L)'
;MLYLAAPRILPVVLLLALGLGVGEYWQRVLVQTCMFALLAISWDVLAQTGMVSLGQALFFGVGAYTAGVLNHYYGINPLITMPIAALTGALLCSVALLPVLRLRGIYFSMVTLILPMMIERVIEATKIFGGTEGLSGIKSLPGTSVEFLISFVLVFAALFGFRRIMASDYGLVLRSIRDNDRAVMAGGVNIYWYKVQALFLSGVLASLAGAFMTHAYNFVGMPVFALDYSIMPIASAAVGGMGTLAGPMLGSFILVPLSEYLRDLGGLRTVIYAALLVIFTVGLPEGIFHFIRRKYLQFERWTEVGE
;
A
#
# COMPACT_ATOMS: atom_id res chain seq x y z
N MET A 1 18.95 9.82 24.80
CA MET A 1 17.63 9.64 24.15
C MET A 1 17.57 10.28 22.76
N LEU A 2 17.98 11.55 22.55
CA LEU A 2 17.99 12.19 21.22
C LEU A 2 18.89 11.49 20.17
N TYR A 3 20.08 11.01 20.57
CA TYR A 3 21.00 10.29 19.67
C TYR A 3 20.45 8.97 19.09
N LEU A 4 19.51 8.31 19.78
CA LEU A 4 18.87 7.08 19.30
C LEU A 4 17.69 7.35 18.35
N ALA A 5 17.10 8.55 18.41
CA ALA A 5 15.98 8.98 17.57
C ALA A 5 16.44 9.71 16.30
N ALA A 6 17.57 10.44 16.38
CA ALA A 6 18.16 11.20 15.29
C ALA A 6 18.33 10.40 13.97
N PRO A 7 18.92 9.19 13.93
CA PRO A 7 19.11 8.46 12.67
C PRO A 7 17.81 7.93 12.06
N ARG A 8 16.72 7.84 12.85
CA ARG A 8 15.40 7.41 12.37
C ARG A 8 14.54 8.57 11.87
N ILE A 9 14.73 9.76 12.43
CA ILE A 9 14.01 10.98 12.06
C ILE A 9 14.67 11.67 10.86
N LEU A 10 16.00 11.57 10.72
CA LEU A 10 16.76 12.20 9.65
C LEU A 10 16.31 11.82 8.21
N PRO A 11 16.08 10.53 7.86
CA PRO A 11 15.54 10.19 6.53
C PRO A 11 14.10 10.69 6.31
N VAL A 12 13.31 10.79 7.38
CA VAL A 12 11.94 11.30 7.33
C VAL A 12 11.95 12.81 7.06
N VAL A 13 12.78 13.56 7.78
CA VAL A 13 12.94 15.01 7.61
C VAL A 13 13.58 15.33 6.26
N LEU A 14 14.54 14.52 5.80
CA LEU A 14 15.16 14.66 4.47
C LEU A 14 14.14 14.48 3.35
N LEU A 15 13.29 13.44 3.42
CA LEU A 15 12.23 13.20 2.42
C LEU A 15 11.19 14.33 2.42
N LEU A 16 10.86 14.86 3.59
CA LEU A 16 9.91 15.96 3.75
C LEU A 16 10.47 17.28 3.19
N ALA A 17 11.74 17.58 3.47
CA ALA A 17 12.45 18.75 2.97
C ALA A 17 12.67 18.68 1.45
N LEU A 18 13.00 17.49 0.93
CA LEU A 18 13.09 17.25 -0.52
C LEU A 18 11.74 17.50 -1.18
N GLY A 19 10.65 16.92 -0.66
CA GLY A 19 9.34 17.02 -1.29
C GLY A 19 8.77 18.44 -1.37
N LEU A 20 8.99 19.26 -0.33
CA LEU A 20 8.55 20.66 -0.33
C LEU A 20 9.39 21.58 -1.23
N GLY A 21 10.61 21.17 -1.60
CA GLY A 21 11.51 21.94 -2.46
C GLY A 21 11.41 21.65 -3.96
N VAL A 22 10.64 20.64 -4.37
CA VAL A 22 10.52 20.27 -5.80
C VAL A 22 9.32 20.96 -6.47
N GLY A 23 9.39 21.16 -7.79
CA GLY A 23 8.29 21.72 -8.59
C GLY A 23 7.01 20.88 -8.56
N GLU A 24 5.88 21.49 -8.94
CA GLU A 24 4.53 20.90 -8.81
C GLU A 24 4.38 19.51 -9.47
N TYR A 25 5.03 19.28 -10.61
CA TYR A 25 5.01 17.97 -11.27
C TYR A 25 5.56 16.88 -10.34
N TRP A 26 6.75 17.09 -9.79
CA TRP A 26 7.38 16.13 -8.88
C TRP A 26 6.66 16.02 -7.55
N GLN A 27 5.98 17.08 -7.07
CA GLN A 27 5.10 16.97 -5.91
C GLN A 27 3.95 15.98 -6.17
N ARG A 28 3.33 16.01 -7.36
CA ARG A 28 2.29 15.01 -7.73
C ARG A 28 2.86 13.59 -7.80
N VAL A 29 4.07 13.42 -8.34
CA VAL A 29 4.74 12.12 -8.38
C VAL A 29 5.02 11.60 -6.96
N LEU A 30 5.40 12.48 -6.03
CA LEU A 30 5.61 12.13 -4.63
C LEU A 30 4.30 11.79 -3.91
N VAL A 31 3.21 12.48 -4.21
CA VAL A 31 1.87 12.11 -3.73
C VAL A 31 1.50 10.71 -4.21
N GLN A 32 1.67 10.42 -5.51
CA GLN A 32 1.44 9.10 -6.07
C GLN A 32 2.32 8.04 -5.40
N THR A 33 3.59 8.36 -5.17
CA THR A 33 4.55 7.51 -4.45
C THR A 33 4.07 7.19 -3.03
N CYS A 34 3.55 8.18 -2.32
CA CYS A 34 2.97 8.00 -0.98
C CYS A 34 1.75 7.07 -1.02
N MET A 35 0.89 7.18 -2.03
CA MET A 35 -0.28 6.30 -2.16
C MET A 35 0.10 4.85 -2.46
N PHE A 36 1.08 4.64 -3.34
CA PHE A 36 1.64 3.30 -3.56
C PHE A 36 2.37 2.75 -2.33
N ALA A 37 2.99 3.60 -1.52
CA ALA A 37 3.59 3.19 -0.25
C ALA A 37 2.52 2.71 0.75
N LEU A 38 1.36 3.38 0.82
CA LEU A 38 0.22 2.91 1.62
C LEU A 38 -0.32 1.56 1.13
N LEU A 39 -0.44 1.39 -0.19
CA LEU A 39 -0.82 0.11 -0.77
C LEU A 39 0.21 -0.98 -0.47
N ALA A 40 1.50 -0.66 -0.50
CA ALA A 40 2.57 -1.60 -0.16
C ALA A 40 2.53 -2.00 1.32
N ILE A 41 2.31 -1.04 2.22
CA ILE A 41 2.11 -1.30 3.66
C ILE A 41 0.87 -2.17 3.87
N SER A 42 -0.25 -1.82 3.22
CA SER A 42 -1.49 -2.61 3.24
C SER A 42 -1.23 -4.06 2.84
N TRP A 43 -0.54 -4.26 1.72
CA TRP A 43 -0.21 -5.59 1.21
C TRP A 43 0.67 -6.38 2.18
N ASP A 44 1.68 -5.73 2.78
CA ASP A 44 2.60 -6.38 3.72
C ASP A 44 1.93 -6.80 5.04
N VAL A 45 0.87 -6.10 5.46
CA VAL A 45 0.04 -6.52 6.59
C VAL A 45 -0.66 -7.85 6.29
N LEU A 46 -1.23 -8.01 5.09
CA LEU A 46 -1.82 -9.29 4.65
C LEU A 46 -0.76 -10.38 4.45
N ALA A 47 0.38 -10.04 3.88
CA ALA A 47 1.48 -10.99 3.66
C ALA A 47 2.00 -11.56 4.98
N GLN A 48 2.04 -10.76 6.05
CA GLN A 48 2.42 -11.21 7.39
C GLN A 48 1.46 -12.24 8.00
N THR A 49 0.21 -12.33 7.53
CA THR A 49 -0.75 -13.36 7.97
C THR A 49 -0.69 -14.63 7.12
N GLY A 50 0.21 -14.69 6.13
CA GLY A 50 0.30 -15.78 5.14
C GLY A 50 -0.73 -15.69 4.02
N MET A 51 -1.41 -14.56 3.88
CA MET A 51 -2.36 -14.31 2.79
C MET A 51 -1.72 -13.40 1.75
N VAL A 52 -1.22 -14.00 0.66
CA VAL A 52 -0.68 -13.22 -0.47
C VAL A 52 -1.84 -12.82 -1.38
N SER A 53 -2.28 -11.56 -1.27
CA SER A 53 -3.32 -11.01 -2.15
C SER A 53 -2.70 -10.44 -3.43
N LEU A 54 -3.20 -10.83 -4.60
CA LEU A 54 -2.88 -10.18 -5.87
C LEU A 54 -3.98 -9.19 -6.29
N GLY A 55 -4.90 -8.89 -5.38
CA GLY A 55 -6.09 -8.08 -5.62
C GLY A 55 -6.09 -6.74 -4.89
N GLN A 56 -4.94 -6.13 -4.59
CA GLN A 56 -4.93 -4.82 -3.90
C GLN A 56 -5.65 -3.73 -4.71
N ALA A 57 -5.65 -3.86 -6.05
CA ALA A 57 -6.45 -3.04 -6.95
C ALA A 57 -7.96 -3.06 -6.62
N LEU A 58 -8.49 -4.15 -6.05
CA LEU A 58 -9.89 -4.23 -5.64
C LEU A 58 -10.19 -3.24 -4.51
N PHE A 59 -9.38 -3.27 -3.44
CA PHE A 59 -9.55 -2.40 -2.29
C PHE A 59 -9.33 -0.94 -2.66
N PHE A 60 -8.29 -0.70 -3.48
CA PHE A 60 -7.99 0.62 -4.01
C PHE A 60 -9.15 1.18 -4.85
N GLY A 61 -9.61 0.42 -5.86
CA GLY A 61 -10.65 0.86 -6.77
C GLY A 61 -12.00 1.05 -6.08
N VAL A 62 -12.41 0.13 -5.19
CA VAL A 62 -13.66 0.30 -4.43
C VAL A 62 -13.59 1.54 -3.52
N GLY A 63 -12.45 1.81 -2.88
CA GLY A 63 -12.25 3.04 -2.11
C GLY A 63 -12.24 4.32 -2.97
N ALA A 64 -11.66 4.25 -4.16
CA ALA A 64 -11.64 5.36 -5.11
C ALA A 64 -13.05 5.72 -5.60
N TYR A 65 -13.83 4.70 -5.98
CA TYR A 65 -15.21 4.87 -6.44
C TYR A 65 -16.15 5.32 -5.31
N THR A 66 -16.04 4.79 -4.09
CA THR A 66 -16.87 5.26 -2.97
C THR A 66 -16.60 6.73 -2.65
N ALA A 67 -15.34 7.16 -2.62
CA ALA A 67 -15.00 8.57 -2.44
C ALA A 67 -15.51 9.46 -3.58
N GLY A 68 -15.34 8.99 -4.83
CA GLY A 68 -15.78 9.71 -6.03
C GLY A 68 -17.30 9.89 -6.07
N VAL A 69 -18.07 8.83 -5.77
CA VAL A 69 -19.53 8.88 -5.71
C VAL A 69 -20.02 9.80 -4.60
N LEU A 70 -19.44 9.72 -3.40
CA LEU A 70 -19.82 10.59 -2.28
C LEU A 70 -19.55 12.06 -2.57
N ASN A 71 -18.45 12.38 -3.24
CA ASN A 71 -18.14 13.76 -3.57
C ASN A 71 -18.95 14.28 -4.77
N HIS A 72 -19.05 13.50 -5.84
CA HIS A 72 -19.70 13.91 -7.09
C HIS A 72 -21.22 14.07 -6.92
N TYR A 73 -21.90 13.11 -6.28
CA TYR A 73 -23.35 13.16 -6.13
C TYR A 73 -23.81 13.91 -4.87
N TYR A 74 -23.10 13.76 -3.74
CA TYR A 74 -23.52 14.36 -2.47
C TYR A 74 -22.74 15.64 -2.11
N GLY A 75 -21.73 16.03 -2.89
CA GLY A 75 -20.99 17.27 -2.69
C GLY A 75 -20.14 17.33 -1.41
N ILE A 76 -19.98 16.20 -0.72
CA ILE A 76 -19.33 16.08 0.60
C ILE A 76 -17.85 16.46 0.50
N ASN A 77 -17.33 17.16 1.51
CA ASN A 77 -15.94 17.60 1.55
C ASN A 77 -14.94 16.42 1.49
N PRO A 78 -13.87 16.50 0.68
CA PRO A 78 -12.80 15.49 0.58
C PRO A 78 -12.28 14.93 1.91
N LEU A 79 -12.16 15.78 2.94
CA LEU A 79 -11.63 15.33 4.24
C LEU A 79 -12.55 14.33 4.96
N ILE A 80 -13.86 14.38 4.68
CA ILE A 80 -14.87 13.49 5.28
C ILE A 80 -15.11 12.27 4.39
N THR A 81 -15.05 12.45 3.07
CA THR A 81 -15.22 11.33 2.13
C THR A 81 -14.10 10.31 2.27
N MET A 82 -12.85 10.73 2.51
CA MET A 82 -11.72 9.81 2.68
C MET A 82 -11.90 8.75 3.78
N PRO A 83 -12.16 9.10 5.06
CA PRO A 83 -12.34 8.09 6.11
C PRO A 83 -13.60 7.24 5.89
N ILE A 84 -14.68 7.83 5.37
CA ILE A 84 -15.91 7.08 5.06
C ILE A 84 -15.64 6.06 3.94
N ALA A 85 -14.97 6.47 2.87
CA ALA A 85 -14.59 5.60 1.75
C ALA A 85 -13.62 4.50 2.19
N ALA A 86 -12.67 4.82 3.09
CA ALA A 86 -11.75 3.83 3.65
C ALA A 86 -12.49 2.75 4.45
N LEU A 87 -13.41 3.14 5.34
CA LEU A 87 -14.16 2.18 6.17
C LEU A 87 -15.18 1.38 5.36
N THR A 88 -15.97 2.06 4.51
CA THR A 88 -16.99 1.40 3.69
C THR A 88 -16.35 0.52 2.62
N GLY A 89 -15.28 0.98 1.95
CA GLY A 89 -14.54 0.20 0.98
C GLY A 89 -13.91 -1.04 1.60
N ALA A 90 -13.24 -0.89 2.75
CA ALA A 90 -12.70 -2.02 3.50
C ALA A 90 -13.78 -3.02 3.90
N LEU A 91 -14.94 -2.54 4.36
CA LEU A 91 -16.06 -3.39 4.77
C LEU A 91 -16.62 -4.15 3.57
N LEU A 92 -16.90 -3.47 2.45
CA LEU A 92 -17.44 -4.09 1.23
C LEU A 92 -16.48 -5.14 0.67
N CYS A 93 -15.19 -4.81 0.55
CA CYS A 93 -14.19 -5.75 0.07
C CYS A 93 -14.00 -6.92 1.04
N SER A 94 -14.02 -6.68 2.36
CA SER A 94 -13.90 -7.74 3.36
C SER A 94 -15.07 -8.71 3.28
N VAL A 95 -16.30 -8.19 3.18
CA VAL A 95 -17.52 -9.00 3.02
C VAL A 95 -17.47 -9.83 1.73
N ALA A 96 -17.07 -9.23 0.61
CA ALA A 96 -16.93 -9.92 -0.67
C ALA A 96 -15.90 -11.05 -0.62
N LEU A 97 -14.85 -10.91 0.20
CA LEU A 97 -13.75 -11.87 0.32
C LEU A 97 -13.93 -12.89 1.45
N LEU A 98 -14.97 -12.78 2.29
CA LEU A 98 -15.27 -13.78 3.34
C LEU A 98 -15.29 -15.23 2.82
N PRO A 99 -15.95 -15.54 1.68
CA PRO A 99 -15.95 -16.91 1.16
C PRO A 99 -14.55 -17.37 0.72
N VAL A 100 -13.74 -16.43 0.25
CA VAL A 100 -12.40 -16.66 -0.33
C VAL A 100 -11.36 -16.94 0.76
N LEU A 101 -11.58 -16.46 2.00
CA LEU A 101 -10.69 -16.72 3.15
C LEU A 101 -10.54 -18.20 3.53
N ARG A 102 -11.43 -19.07 3.03
CA ARG A 102 -11.33 -20.53 3.18
C ARG A 102 -10.26 -21.15 2.30
N LEU A 103 -9.84 -20.45 1.24
CA LEU A 103 -8.82 -20.91 0.31
C LEU A 103 -7.41 -20.74 0.90
N ARG A 104 -6.47 -21.59 0.46
CA ARG A 104 -5.08 -21.59 0.94
C ARG A 104 -4.11 -21.16 -0.16
N GLY A 105 -3.11 -20.37 0.22
CA GLY A 105 -1.97 -20.01 -0.63
C GLY A 105 -2.38 -19.44 -1.98
N ILE A 106 -1.94 -20.10 -3.05
CA ILE A 106 -2.08 -19.63 -4.44
C ILE A 106 -3.54 -19.45 -4.85
N TYR A 107 -4.46 -20.27 -4.34
CA TYR A 107 -5.89 -20.16 -4.68
C TYR A 107 -6.50 -18.83 -4.20
N PHE A 108 -6.08 -18.34 -3.03
CA PHE A 108 -6.50 -17.03 -2.53
C PHE A 108 -5.95 -15.91 -3.43
N SER A 109 -4.69 -16.02 -3.83
CA SER A 109 -4.02 -15.08 -4.75
C SER A 109 -4.72 -15.01 -6.12
N MET A 110 -5.10 -16.15 -6.70
CA MET A 110 -5.79 -16.19 -8.00
C MET A 110 -7.17 -15.54 -7.95
N VAL A 111 -7.98 -15.87 -6.94
CA VAL A 111 -9.33 -15.29 -6.82
C VAL A 111 -9.25 -13.77 -6.57
N THR A 112 -8.32 -13.33 -5.72
CA THR A 112 -8.12 -11.89 -5.46
C THR A 112 -7.67 -11.12 -6.69
N LEU A 113 -6.90 -11.74 -7.61
CA LEU A 113 -6.51 -11.12 -8.88
C LEU A 113 -7.70 -10.93 -9.84
N ILE A 114 -8.60 -11.91 -9.90
CA ILE A 114 -9.72 -11.92 -10.86
C ILE A 114 -10.80 -10.92 -10.44
N LEU A 115 -11.05 -10.75 -9.14
CA LEU A 115 -12.10 -9.86 -8.63
C LEU A 115 -12.04 -8.40 -9.15
N PRO A 116 -10.91 -7.67 -9.10
CA PRO A 116 -10.85 -6.31 -9.63
C PRO A 116 -11.14 -6.26 -11.13
N MET A 117 -10.60 -7.21 -11.92
CA MET A 117 -10.90 -7.30 -13.35
C MET A 117 -12.38 -7.58 -13.62
N MET A 118 -12.99 -8.45 -12.81
CA MET A 118 -14.41 -8.75 -12.92
C MET A 118 -15.25 -7.50 -12.65
N ILE A 119 -14.93 -6.73 -11.60
CA ILE A 119 -15.64 -5.49 -11.27
C ILE A 119 -15.46 -4.44 -12.37
N GLU A 120 -14.27 -4.29 -12.92
CA GLU A 120 -14.01 -3.41 -14.06
C GLU A 120 -14.96 -3.71 -15.24
N ARG A 121 -15.10 -5.00 -15.61
CA ARG A 121 -16.02 -5.44 -16.68
C ARG A 121 -17.49 -5.27 -16.32
N VAL A 122 -17.86 -5.44 -15.06
CA VAL A 122 -19.24 -5.19 -14.60
C VAL A 122 -19.57 -3.70 -14.72
N ILE A 123 -18.66 -2.80 -14.35
CA ILE A 123 -18.86 -1.35 -14.47
C ILE A 123 -18.98 -0.97 -15.96
N GLU A 124 -18.15 -1.57 -16.82
CA GLU A 124 -18.19 -1.36 -18.27
C GLU A 124 -19.54 -1.79 -18.87
N ALA A 125 -20.01 -2.98 -18.52
CA ALA A 125 -21.27 -3.53 -19.05
C ALA A 125 -22.51 -2.78 -18.53
N THR A 126 -22.52 -2.41 -17.24
CA THR A 126 -23.69 -1.79 -16.59
C THR A 126 -23.74 -0.26 -16.73
N LYS A 127 -22.62 0.36 -17.13
CA LYS A 127 -22.43 1.82 -17.18
C LYS A 127 -22.73 2.54 -15.85
N ILE A 128 -22.65 1.82 -14.73
CA ILE A 128 -22.84 2.39 -13.39
C ILE A 128 -21.62 3.26 -13.05
N PHE A 129 -21.79 4.26 -12.19
CA PHE A 129 -20.71 5.15 -11.72
C PHE A 129 -19.96 5.90 -12.84
N GLY A 130 -20.69 6.38 -13.84
CA GLY A 130 -20.12 7.11 -14.98
C GLY A 130 -19.62 6.22 -16.11
N GLY A 131 -19.72 4.89 -15.98
CA GLY A 131 -19.34 3.95 -17.04
C GLY A 131 -17.90 4.15 -17.51
N THR A 132 -17.67 4.07 -18.81
CA THR A 132 -16.32 4.21 -19.42
C THR A 132 -15.71 5.59 -19.25
N GLU A 133 -16.55 6.62 -19.13
CA GLU A 133 -16.10 8.01 -18.96
C GLU A 133 -15.63 8.29 -17.53
N GLY A 134 -16.09 7.50 -16.56
CA GLY A 134 -15.82 7.72 -15.14
C GLY A 134 -16.54 8.94 -14.56
N LEU A 135 -16.13 9.33 -13.36
CA LEU A 135 -16.63 10.49 -12.62
C LEU A 135 -15.56 11.58 -12.62
N SER A 136 -15.89 12.72 -13.22
CA SER A 136 -15.06 13.93 -13.24
C SER A 136 -15.67 15.05 -12.40
N GLY A 137 -14.95 16.17 -12.21
CA GLY A 137 -15.43 17.31 -11.43
C GLY A 137 -15.44 17.07 -9.92
N ILE A 138 -14.62 16.13 -9.44
CA ILE A 138 -14.48 15.84 -8.02
C ILE A 138 -13.73 17.00 -7.36
N LYS A 139 -14.18 17.44 -6.19
CA LYS A 139 -13.53 18.54 -5.46
C LYS A 139 -12.12 18.11 -5.03
N SER A 140 -11.15 18.95 -5.37
CA SER A 140 -9.74 18.78 -5.01
C SER A 140 -9.47 19.20 -3.56
N LEU A 141 -8.32 18.80 -3.06
CA LEU A 141 -7.76 19.31 -1.81
C LEU A 141 -7.10 20.69 -2.05
N PRO A 142 -6.94 21.52 -1.02
CA PRO A 142 -6.41 22.87 -1.20
C PRO A 142 -4.89 22.86 -1.47
N GLY A 143 -4.50 22.79 -2.74
CA GLY A 143 -3.13 23.01 -3.20
C GLY A 143 -2.21 21.78 -3.12
N THR A 144 -1.34 21.63 -4.13
CA THR A 144 -0.49 20.43 -4.30
C THR A 144 0.49 20.20 -3.15
N SER A 145 0.98 21.26 -2.51
CA SER A 145 1.88 21.13 -1.35
C SER A 145 1.15 20.62 -0.09
N VAL A 146 -0.14 20.95 0.08
CA VAL A 146 -0.96 20.43 1.18
C VAL A 146 -1.31 18.97 0.92
N GLU A 147 -1.61 18.59 -0.32
CA GLU A 147 -1.80 17.18 -0.71
C GLU A 147 -0.56 16.34 -0.40
N PHE A 148 0.63 16.84 -0.74
CA PHE A 148 1.87 16.18 -0.38
C PHE A 148 2.03 16.05 1.13
N LEU A 149 1.78 17.12 1.89
CA LEU A 149 1.90 17.07 3.35
C LEU A 149 0.91 16.06 3.97
N ILE A 150 -0.35 16.07 3.55
CA ILE A 150 -1.37 15.14 4.06
C ILE A 150 -0.99 13.70 3.70
N SER A 151 -0.63 13.43 2.43
CA SER A 151 -0.24 12.08 2.00
C SER A 151 0.98 11.57 2.76
N PHE A 152 1.99 12.41 2.95
CA PHE A 152 3.18 12.10 3.74
C PHE A 152 2.82 11.75 5.19
N VAL A 153 2.05 12.62 5.87
CA VAL A 153 1.58 12.38 7.24
C VAL A 153 0.82 11.07 7.33
N LEU A 154 -0.02 10.77 6.33
CA LEU A 154 -0.85 9.58 6.29
C LEU A 154 -0.04 8.29 6.11
N VAL A 155 1.01 8.30 5.28
CA VAL A 155 1.96 7.16 5.14
C VAL A 155 2.68 6.90 6.46
N PHE A 156 3.21 7.93 7.10
CA PHE A 156 3.92 7.76 8.37
C PHE A 156 2.99 7.36 9.51
N ALA A 157 1.79 7.93 9.57
CA ALA A 157 0.76 7.51 10.52
C ALA A 157 0.39 6.03 10.34
N ALA A 158 0.20 5.58 9.09
CA ALA A 158 -0.02 4.19 8.77
C ALA A 158 1.17 3.31 9.18
N LEU A 159 2.41 3.71 8.83
CA LEU A 159 3.61 2.96 9.19
C LEU A 159 3.74 2.79 10.70
N PHE A 160 3.63 3.87 11.48
CA PHE A 160 3.76 3.81 12.94
C PHE A 160 2.59 3.07 13.60
N GLY A 161 1.36 3.33 13.14
CA GLY A 161 0.15 2.68 13.65
C GLY A 161 0.18 1.18 13.43
N PHE A 162 0.43 0.73 12.20
CA PHE A 162 0.49 -0.68 11.87
C PHE A 162 1.72 -1.37 12.44
N ARG A 163 2.85 -0.68 12.55
CA ARG A 163 4.02 -1.21 13.27
C ARG A 163 3.68 -1.47 14.74
N ARG A 164 2.93 -0.59 15.39
CA ARG A 164 2.52 -0.78 16.79
C ARG A 164 1.57 -1.96 16.94
N ILE A 165 0.63 -2.13 16.00
CA ILE A 165 -0.31 -3.27 15.97
C ILE A 165 0.44 -4.58 15.67
N MET A 166 1.40 -4.59 14.74
CA MET A 166 2.18 -5.78 14.39
C MET A 166 3.22 -6.16 15.46
N ALA A 167 3.57 -5.22 16.34
CA ALA A 167 4.46 -5.48 17.48
C ALA A 167 3.72 -5.92 18.75
N SER A 168 2.38 -5.91 18.77
CA SER A 168 1.60 -6.43 19.89
C SER A 168 1.32 -7.93 19.74
N ASP A 169 0.68 -8.52 20.76
CA ASP A 169 0.25 -9.93 20.75
C ASP A 169 -0.63 -10.27 19.54
N TYR A 170 -1.40 -9.30 19.05
CA TYR A 170 -2.20 -9.44 17.84
C TYR A 170 -1.33 -9.75 16.61
N GLY A 171 -0.26 -8.98 16.41
CA GLY A 171 0.70 -9.22 15.33
C GLY A 171 1.45 -10.55 15.48
N LEU A 172 1.73 -10.97 16.71
CA LEU A 172 2.33 -12.27 16.99
C LEU A 172 1.41 -13.40 16.53
N VAL A 173 0.11 -13.35 16.85
CA VAL A 173 -0.87 -14.34 16.39
C VAL A 173 -0.92 -14.40 14.86
N LEU A 174 -0.95 -13.24 14.18
CA LEU A 174 -0.98 -13.19 12.72
C LEU A 174 0.26 -13.85 12.07
N ARG A 175 1.45 -13.58 12.61
CA ARG A 175 2.69 -14.21 12.14
C ARG A 175 2.71 -15.71 12.42
N SER A 176 2.21 -16.14 13.58
CA SER A 176 2.07 -17.57 13.89
C SER A 176 1.10 -18.29 12.94
N ILE A 177 0.01 -17.63 12.50
CA ILE A 177 -0.91 -18.18 11.49
C ILE A 177 -0.19 -18.42 10.16
N ARG A 178 0.70 -17.51 9.76
CA ARG A 178 1.52 -17.67 8.56
C ARG A 178 2.46 -18.88 8.67
N ASP A 179 3.11 -19.04 9.81
CA ASP A 179 4.13 -20.07 9.99
C ASP A 179 3.52 -21.47 10.13
N ASN A 180 2.47 -21.64 10.95
CA ASN A 180 1.74 -22.89 11.08
C ASN A 180 0.30 -22.69 11.58
N ASP A 181 -0.65 -22.70 10.65
CA ASP A 181 -2.07 -22.56 10.97
C ASP A 181 -2.60 -23.71 11.85
N ARG A 182 -2.14 -24.94 11.66
CA ARG A 182 -2.58 -26.09 12.50
C ARG A 182 -2.14 -25.94 13.95
N ALA A 183 -0.93 -25.43 14.19
CA ALA A 183 -0.42 -25.20 15.54
C ALA A 183 -1.23 -24.12 16.27
N VAL A 184 -1.56 -23.02 15.58
CA VAL A 184 -2.41 -21.94 16.13
C VAL A 184 -3.82 -22.45 16.43
N MET A 185 -4.37 -23.30 15.56
CA MET A 185 -5.70 -23.89 15.76
C MET A 185 -5.74 -24.84 16.96
N ALA A 186 -4.67 -25.63 17.18
CA ALA A 186 -4.55 -26.50 18.34
C ALA A 186 -4.49 -25.72 19.66
N GLY A 187 -4.00 -24.47 19.62
CA GLY A 187 -4.05 -23.53 20.74
C GLY A 187 -5.43 -22.90 21.02
N GLY A 188 -6.47 -23.30 20.29
CA GLY A 188 -7.85 -22.81 20.48
C GLY A 188 -8.14 -21.44 19.86
N VAL A 189 -7.23 -20.89 19.06
CA VAL A 189 -7.39 -19.58 18.42
C VAL A 189 -8.21 -19.69 17.13
N ASN A 190 -9.25 -18.87 16.99
CA ASN A 190 -10.06 -18.85 15.77
C ASN A 190 -9.36 -18.08 14.64
N ILE A 191 -8.64 -18.83 13.79
CA ILE A 191 -7.88 -18.30 12.64
C ILE A 191 -8.74 -17.50 11.67
N TYR A 192 -10.00 -17.90 11.47
CA TYR A 192 -10.88 -17.24 10.51
C TYR A 192 -11.16 -15.79 10.93
N TRP A 193 -11.48 -15.55 12.20
CA TRP A 193 -11.70 -14.19 12.72
C TRP A 193 -10.47 -13.29 12.57
N TYR A 194 -9.27 -13.80 12.88
CA TYR A 194 -8.03 -13.03 12.72
C TYR A 194 -7.72 -12.72 11.26
N LYS A 195 -8.00 -13.64 10.33
CA LYS A 195 -7.86 -13.39 8.89
C LYS A 195 -8.83 -12.31 8.39
N VAL A 196 -10.08 -12.33 8.84
CA VAL A 196 -11.07 -11.28 8.50
C VAL A 196 -10.61 -9.91 9.00
N GLN A 197 -10.13 -9.83 10.25
CA GLN A 197 -9.63 -8.58 10.82
C GLN A 197 -8.39 -8.06 10.09
N ALA A 198 -7.44 -8.93 9.74
CA ALA A 198 -6.28 -8.55 8.95
C ALA A 198 -6.66 -8.04 7.55
N LEU A 199 -7.64 -8.69 6.92
CA LEU A 199 -8.19 -8.27 5.63
C LEU A 199 -8.85 -6.90 5.71
N PHE A 200 -9.65 -6.66 6.75
CA PHE A 200 -10.28 -5.36 6.97
C PHE A 200 -9.24 -4.27 7.21
N LEU A 201 -8.26 -4.51 8.08
CA LEU A 201 -7.20 -3.54 8.38
C LEU A 201 -6.36 -3.18 7.15
N SER A 202 -5.99 -4.17 6.32
CA SER A 202 -5.35 -3.93 5.04
C SER A 202 -6.28 -3.16 4.08
N GLY A 203 -7.53 -3.59 3.97
CA GLY A 203 -8.54 -2.93 3.15
C GLY A 203 -8.71 -1.45 3.47
N VAL A 204 -8.67 -1.08 4.76
CA VAL A 204 -8.77 0.34 5.17
C VAL A 204 -7.64 1.17 4.57
N LEU A 205 -6.39 0.69 4.64
CA LEU A 205 -5.25 1.40 4.06
C LEU A 205 -5.31 1.50 2.54
N ALA A 206 -5.66 0.40 1.86
CA ALA A 206 -5.74 0.37 0.41
C ALA A 206 -6.90 1.23 -0.13
N SER A 207 -8.08 1.16 0.51
CA SER A 207 -9.23 2.00 0.16
C SER A 207 -8.99 3.48 0.49
N LEU A 208 -8.25 3.78 1.56
CA LEU A 208 -7.83 5.15 1.89
C LEU A 208 -6.88 5.72 0.82
N ALA A 209 -5.93 4.91 0.34
CA ALA A 209 -5.06 5.30 -0.77
C ALA A 209 -5.87 5.59 -2.06
N GLY A 210 -6.87 4.76 -2.36
CA GLY A 210 -7.80 4.97 -3.47
C GLY A 210 -8.59 6.27 -3.35
N ALA A 211 -9.21 6.47 -2.18
CA ALA A 211 -9.99 7.66 -1.89
C ALA A 211 -9.16 8.96 -1.97
N PHE A 212 -7.93 8.93 -1.48
CA PHE A 212 -7.03 10.07 -1.57
C PHE A 212 -6.66 10.37 -3.02
N MET A 213 -6.34 9.33 -3.80
CA MET A 213 -5.92 9.49 -5.20
C MET A 213 -7.04 10.06 -6.09
N THR A 214 -8.29 9.68 -5.82
CA THR A 214 -9.49 10.28 -6.44
C THR A 214 -9.51 11.81 -6.30
N HIS A 215 -9.22 12.32 -5.11
CA HIS A 215 -9.22 13.77 -4.83
C HIS A 215 -7.97 14.47 -5.37
N ALA A 216 -6.83 13.78 -5.44
CA ALA A 216 -5.60 14.32 -6.01
C ALA A 216 -5.68 14.48 -7.54
N TYR A 217 -6.32 13.55 -8.25
CA TYR A 217 -6.50 13.63 -9.71
C TYR A 217 -7.83 14.25 -10.16
N ASN A 218 -8.75 14.56 -9.23
CA ASN A 218 -10.08 15.10 -9.50
C ASN A 218 -10.94 14.23 -10.43
N PHE A 219 -10.60 12.95 -10.53
CA PHE A 219 -11.16 12.01 -11.47
C PHE A 219 -11.11 10.58 -10.93
N VAL A 220 -12.16 9.81 -11.21
CA VAL A 220 -12.18 8.35 -10.99
C VAL A 220 -12.72 7.68 -12.23
N GLY A 221 -12.02 6.66 -12.70
CA GLY A 221 -12.50 5.81 -13.79
C GLY A 221 -12.02 4.37 -13.62
N MET A 222 -12.36 3.53 -14.59
CA MET A 222 -11.99 2.10 -14.62
C MET A 222 -10.50 1.81 -14.39
N PRO A 223 -9.53 2.66 -14.82
CA PRO A 223 -8.12 2.38 -14.62
C PRO A 223 -7.70 2.14 -13.16
N VAL A 224 -8.50 2.56 -12.17
CA VAL A 224 -8.22 2.28 -10.74
C VAL A 224 -8.25 0.78 -10.39
N PHE A 225 -8.88 -0.06 -11.22
CA PHE A 225 -8.89 -1.52 -11.07
C PHE A 225 -7.76 -2.23 -11.84
N ALA A 226 -6.90 -1.47 -12.54
CA ALA A 226 -5.80 -2.02 -13.32
C ALA A 226 -4.81 -2.81 -12.44
N LEU A 227 -4.20 -3.82 -13.06
CA LEU A 227 -3.22 -4.69 -12.40
C LEU A 227 -1.99 -3.95 -11.85
N ASP A 228 -1.68 -2.78 -12.37
CA ASP A 228 -0.57 -1.96 -11.89
C ASP A 228 -0.70 -1.66 -10.38
N TYR A 229 -1.93 -1.44 -9.91
CA TYR A 229 -2.23 -1.22 -8.49
C TYR A 229 -2.10 -2.47 -7.61
N SER A 230 -2.03 -3.66 -8.21
CA SER A 230 -1.77 -4.92 -7.50
C SER A 230 -0.30 -5.33 -7.58
N ILE A 231 0.34 -5.16 -8.75
CA ILE A 231 1.71 -5.61 -8.99
C ILE A 231 2.72 -4.68 -8.31
N MET A 232 2.50 -3.36 -8.35
CA MET A 232 3.46 -2.39 -7.81
C MET A 232 3.67 -2.50 -6.28
N PRO A 233 2.63 -2.74 -5.45
CA PRO A 233 2.79 -3.07 -4.03
C PRO A 233 3.62 -4.32 -3.75
N ILE A 234 3.48 -5.35 -4.59
CA ILE A 234 4.24 -6.60 -4.46
C ILE A 234 5.70 -6.38 -4.86
N ALA A 235 5.92 -5.69 -5.98
CA ALA A 235 7.24 -5.32 -6.46
C ALA A 235 8.01 -4.48 -5.42
N SER A 236 7.33 -3.50 -4.82
CA SER A 236 7.92 -2.69 -3.75
C SER A 236 8.21 -3.50 -2.49
N ALA A 237 7.36 -4.44 -2.11
CA ALA A 237 7.66 -5.36 -1.01
C ALA A 237 8.84 -6.29 -1.32
N ALA A 238 8.97 -6.79 -2.55
CA ALA A 238 10.08 -7.64 -2.97
C ALA A 238 11.43 -6.89 -2.94
N VAL A 239 11.47 -5.67 -3.47
CA VAL A 239 12.68 -4.83 -3.49
C VAL A 239 13.02 -4.32 -2.08
N GLY A 240 12.01 -3.86 -1.35
CA GLY A 240 12.16 -3.25 -0.05
C GLY A 240 12.43 -4.22 1.09
N GLY A 241 11.89 -5.45 1.02
CA GLY A 241 11.98 -6.49 2.03
C GLY A 241 10.63 -6.74 2.72
N MET A 242 10.06 -7.92 2.50
CA MET A 242 8.74 -8.33 3.02
C MET A 242 8.75 -8.55 4.55
N GLY A 243 7.66 -8.21 5.23
CA GLY A 243 7.43 -8.47 6.65
C GLY A 243 7.93 -7.41 7.62
N THR A 244 8.37 -6.24 7.11
CA THR A 244 8.91 -5.15 7.95
C THR A 244 8.10 -3.86 7.92
N LEU A 245 7.06 -3.75 7.08
CA LEU A 245 6.25 -2.56 6.76
C LEU A 245 7.05 -1.37 6.19
N ALA A 246 8.20 -1.05 6.80
CA ALA A 246 9.13 -0.02 6.34
C ALA A 246 9.87 -0.44 5.05
N GLY A 247 10.14 -1.73 4.87
CA GLY A 247 10.71 -2.26 3.62
C GLY A 247 9.86 -1.93 2.41
N PRO A 248 8.61 -2.41 2.32
CA PRO A 248 7.70 -2.12 1.21
C PRO A 248 7.52 -0.62 0.97
N MET A 249 7.41 0.18 2.04
CA MET A 249 7.36 1.64 1.93
C MET A 249 8.59 2.20 1.19
N LEU A 250 9.81 1.83 1.60
CA LEU A 250 11.04 2.25 0.93
C LEU A 250 11.11 1.76 -0.52
N GLY A 251 10.65 0.53 -0.77
CA GLY A 251 10.54 0.00 -2.12
C GLY A 251 9.66 0.87 -3.02
N SER A 252 8.53 1.37 -2.52
CA SER A 252 7.66 2.29 -3.27
C SER A 252 8.36 3.63 -3.52
N PHE A 253 9.08 4.18 -2.53
CA PHE A 253 9.85 5.42 -2.69
C PHE A 253 10.96 5.34 -3.74
N ILE A 254 11.43 4.14 -4.06
CA ILE A 254 12.42 3.91 -5.12
C ILE A 254 11.74 3.63 -6.45
N LEU A 255 10.82 2.66 -6.47
CA LEU A 255 10.25 2.13 -7.70
C LEU A 255 9.27 3.09 -8.37
N VAL A 256 8.48 3.87 -7.62
CA VAL A 256 7.46 4.74 -8.21
C VAL A 256 8.07 5.95 -8.92
N PRO A 257 8.97 6.73 -8.29
CA PRO A 257 9.65 7.83 -9.01
C PRO A 257 10.47 7.32 -10.19
N LEU A 258 11.09 6.14 -10.05
CA LEU A 258 11.81 5.50 -11.15
C LEU A 258 10.87 5.15 -12.31
N SER A 259 9.70 4.57 -12.01
CA SER A 259 8.68 4.26 -13.03
C SER A 259 8.19 5.51 -13.77
N GLU A 260 8.09 6.64 -13.06
CA GLU A 260 7.72 7.92 -13.67
C GLU A 260 8.85 8.48 -14.54
N TYR A 261 10.12 8.39 -14.12
CA TYR A 261 11.26 8.83 -14.93
C TYR A 261 11.39 8.01 -16.23
N LEU A 262 11.06 6.72 -16.19
CA LEU A 262 11.07 5.84 -17.35
C LEU A 262 9.78 5.95 -18.20
N ARG A 263 8.84 6.81 -17.85
CA ARG A 263 7.54 6.91 -18.54
C ARG A 263 7.68 7.26 -20.01
N ASP A 264 8.68 8.08 -20.36
CA ASP A 264 8.94 8.51 -21.74
C ASP A 264 9.46 7.38 -22.65
N LEU A 265 9.94 6.28 -22.07
CA LEU A 265 10.43 5.10 -22.80
C LEU A 265 9.29 4.14 -23.23
N GLY A 266 8.04 4.44 -22.85
CA GLY A 266 6.87 3.66 -23.26
C GLY A 266 6.97 2.18 -22.83
N GLY A 267 6.83 1.26 -23.79
CA GLY A 267 6.85 -0.19 -23.53
C GLY A 267 8.18 -0.72 -22.98
N LEU A 268 9.31 -0.04 -23.24
CA LEU A 268 10.61 -0.41 -22.68
C LEU A 268 10.65 -0.26 -21.16
N ARG A 269 9.79 0.59 -20.58
CA ARG A 269 9.63 0.74 -19.12
C ARG A 269 9.36 -0.60 -18.44
N THR A 270 8.43 -1.39 -18.98
CA THR A 270 8.04 -2.69 -18.38
C THR A 270 9.19 -3.68 -18.41
N VAL A 271 9.98 -3.69 -19.49
CA VAL A 271 11.16 -4.56 -19.64
C VAL A 271 12.25 -4.17 -18.64
N ILE A 272 12.57 -2.88 -18.54
CA ILE A 272 13.59 -2.39 -17.61
C ILE A 272 13.14 -2.64 -16.16
N TYR A 273 11.86 -2.47 -15.86
CA TYR A 273 11.31 -2.75 -14.54
C TYR A 273 11.41 -4.24 -14.17
N ALA A 274 11.04 -5.13 -15.09
CA ALA A 274 11.19 -6.57 -14.89
C ALA A 274 12.66 -6.98 -14.68
N ALA A 275 13.58 -6.42 -15.47
CA ALA A 275 15.01 -6.66 -15.31
C ALA A 275 15.53 -6.17 -13.96
N LEU A 276 15.13 -4.96 -13.54
CA LEU A 276 15.50 -4.40 -12.25
C LEU A 276 14.97 -5.24 -11.10
N LEU A 277 13.72 -5.70 -11.16
CA LEU A 277 13.16 -6.60 -10.16
C LEU A 277 13.94 -7.91 -10.06
N VAL A 278 14.34 -8.50 -11.19
CA VAL A 278 15.19 -9.71 -11.18
C VAL A 278 16.54 -9.41 -10.53
N ILE A 279 17.19 -8.30 -10.88
CA ILE A 279 18.48 -7.90 -10.30
C ILE A 279 18.38 -7.72 -8.78
N PHE A 280 17.36 -7.01 -8.30
CA PHE A 280 17.18 -6.80 -6.86
C PHE A 280 16.82 -8.09 -6.12
N THR A 281 15.98 -8.94 -6.72
CA THR A 281 15.58 -10.21 -6.09
C THR A 281 16.76 -11.19 -6.00
N VAL A 282 17.62 -11.23 -7.03
CA VAL A 282 18.80 -12.11 -7.05
C VAL A 282 19.95 -11.53 -6.22
N GLY A 283 20.18 -10.21 -6.30
CA GLY A 283 21.29 -9.54 -5.64
C GLY A 283 21.08 -9.26 -4.15
N LEU A 284 19.82 -9.05 -3.72
CA LEU A 284 19.45 -8.68 -2.35
C LEU A 284 18.19 -9.48 -1.92
N PRO A 285 18.31 -10.80 -1.66
CA PRO A 285 17.16 -11.67 -1.40
C PRO A 285 16.39 -11.33 -0.11
N GLU A 286 17.03 -10.63 0.84
CA GLU A 286 16.37 -10.13 2.06
C GLU A 286 15.71 -8.75 1.87
N GLY A 287 15.92 -8.09 0.73
CA GLY A 287 15.47 -6.72 0.46
C GLY A 287 16.38 -5.63 1.03
N ILE A 288 16.21 -4.41 0.50
CA ILE A 288 17.06 -3.25 0.81
C ILE A 288 17.02 -2.89 2.31
N PHE A 289 15.85 -2.99 2.94
CA PHE A 289 15.70 -2.59 4.34
C PHE A 289 16.49 -3.49 5.30
N HIS A 290 16.52 -4.80 5.06
CA HIS A 290 17.31 -5.73 5.87
C HIS A 290 18.81 -5.49 5.69
N PHE A 291 19.25 -5.18 4.47
CA PHE A 291 20.64 -4.80 4.19
C PHE A 291 21.06 -3.54 4.95
N ILE A 292 20.25 -2.47 4.88
CA ILE A 292 20.52 -1.21 5.60
C ILE A 292 20.52 -1.45 7.11
N ARG A 293 19.54 -2.20 7.64
CA ARG A 293 19.47 -2.52 9.07
C ARG A 293 20.70 -3.28 9.56
N ARG A 294 21.19 -4.26 8.78
CA ARG A 294 22.38 -5.04 9.12
C ARG A 294 23.64 -4.17 9.18
N LYS A 295 23.84 -3.31 8.16
CA LYS A 295 24.94 -2.34 8.14
C LYS A 295 24.87 -1.36 9.31
N TYR A 296 23.69 -0.81 9.59
CA TYR A 296 23.48 0.12 10.69
C TYR A 296 23.84 -0.52 12.05
N LEU A 297 23.38 -1.75 12.31
CA LEU A 297 23.70 -2.47 13.54
C LEU A 297 25.18 -2.88 13.65
N GLN A 298 25.88 -3.05 12.52
CA GLN A 298 27.34 -3.25 12.51
C GLN A 298 28.09 -1.98 12.92
N PHE A 299 27.67 -0.80 12.44
CA PHE A 299 28.30 0.48 12.81
C PHE A 299 28.16 0.79 14.32
N GLU A 300 27.03 0.45 14.96
CA GLU A 300 26.83 0.65 16.40
C GLU A 300 27.72 -0.24 17.29
N ARG A 301 28.37 -1.29 16.75
CA ARG A 301 29.22 -2.23 17.51
C ARG A 301 30.73 -1.96 17.44
N TRP A 302 31.18 -0.92 16.75
CA TRP A 302 32.58 -0.50 16.82
C TRP A 302 32.83 0.25 18.13
N THR A 303 32.91 -0.50 19.23
CA THR A 303 33.54 0.00 20.46
C THR A 303 35.04 -0.25 20.32
N GLU A 304 35.84 0.83 20.39
CA GLU A 304 37.29 0.71 20.53
C GLU A 304 37.58 -0.21 21.72
N VAL A 305 38.19 -1.36 21.45
CA VAL A 305 38.84 -2.14 22.49
C VAL A 305 40.06 -1.32 22.86
N GLY A 306 39.95 -0.56 23.96
CA GLY A 306 41.05 0.25 24.47
C GLY A 306 42.30 -0.60 24.69
N GLU A 307 43.44 -0.06 24.24
CA GLU A 307 44.79 -0.52 24.56
C GLU A 307 45.08 -0.46 26.07
#